data_AF-A0A7E4VS63-F1
#
_entry.id   AF-A0A7E4VS63-F1
#
_cell.length_a   1.000
_cell.length_b   1.000
_cell.length_c   1.000
_cell.angle_alpha   90.00
_cell.angle_beta   90.00
_cell.angle_gamma   90.00
#
_symmetry.space_group_name_H-M   'P 1'
#
loop_
_entity.id
_entity.type
_entity.pdbx_description
1 polymer ?
#
loop_
_entity_poly.entity_id
_entity_poly.type
_entity_poly.pdbx_seq_one_letter_code
_entity_poly.pdbx_strand_id
1 'polypeptide(L)'
;MSFDDYAGKVYKILLTINGYVAISFGILSMFLIATATPKSFGAYKYFLFNIAFCACLFDFYMTEVYKPKVLFPALVMCPDGYIKTHDNVIGTFMFYGFITFFGSTAVAVFSAFLYRYAAITNNLRLLMSWPVLIIIGLMHPLYEFPTLAFYTMGTGNRSVTDATILQHWPKIAPHYIDKGCAAVDYDASPYPRIFMFFCVGEFVFSLTVIVFIVFKSFAKLRAQRKFMSQKTYRMHNRLLISLIFQLIVPLTTVFIPFTLMSLCVFFSIEDVQWLHMGCMIIGTLHSPLNTIMMLVFLPAYRSKCMWMITFGKKRVYNTSSVSNTYNDKTRATSKQVSPTSHAF
;
A
#
# COMPACT_ATOMS: atom_id res chain seq x y z
N MET A 1 37.67 1.92 -9.44
CA MET A 1 36.29 1.88 -8.93
C MET A 1 35.71 0.56 -9.41
N SER A 2 35.47 -0.40 -8.52
CA SER A 2 34.92 -1.69 -8.93
C SER A 2 33.52 -1.52 -9.52
N PHE A 3 33.12 -2.42 -10.41
CA PHE A 3 31.78 -2.42 -11.02
C PHE A 3 30.65 -2.38 -9.97
N ASP A 4 30.87 -3.00 -8.81
CA ASP A 4 29.95 -3.01 -7.66
C ASP A 4 29.77 -1.64 -7.00
N ASP A 5 30.78 -0.78 -7.08
CA ASP A 5 30.75 0.59 -6.54
C ASP A 5 29.88 1.51 -7.41
N TYR A 6 29.89 1.29 -8.73
CA TYR A 6 29.02 2.00 -9.67
C TYR A 6 27.55 1.55 -9.52
N ALA A 7 27.33 0.24 -9.46
CA ALA A 7 26.04 -0.38 -9.17
C ALA A 7 25.37 0.20 -7.92
N GLY A 8 26.12 0.25 -6.81
CA GLY A 8 25.64 0.79 -5.54
C GLY A 8 25.26 2.26 -5.62
N LYS A 9 25.99 3.07 -6.41
CA LYS A 9 25.64 4.49 -6.62
C LYS A 9 24.36 4.65 -7.42
N VAL A 10 24.20 3.92 -8.52
CA VAL A 10 22.98 3.94 -9.34
C VAL A 10 21.77 3.52 -8.50
N TYR A 11 21.90 2.43 -7.74
CA TYR A 11 20.86 1.98 -6.81
C TYR A 11 20.42 3.08 -5.83
N LYS A 12 21.37 3.75 -5.17
CA LYS A 12 21.06 4.83 -4.22
C LYS A 12 20.34 6.00 -4.87
N ILE A 13 20.76 6.39 -6.07
CA ILE A 13 20.13 7.47 -6.84
C ILE A 13 18.69 7.10 -7.18
N LEU A 14 18.48 5.90 -7.73
CA LEU A 14 17.13 5.42 -8.09
C LEU A 14 16.21 5.34 -6.88
N LEU A 15 16.69 4.81 -5.77
CA LEU A 15 15.90 4.67 -4.54
C LEU A 15 15.52 6.04 -3.96
N THR A 16 16.44 7.01 -4.03
CA THR A 16 16.17 8.39 -3.59
C THR A 16 15.16 9.09 -4.50
N ILE A 17 15.33 9.00 -5.83
CA ILE A 17 14.38 9.58 -6.79
C ILE A 17 13.00 8.97 -6.61
N ASN A 18 12.90 7.64 -6.58
CA ASN A 18 11.63 6.95 -6.39
C ASN A 18 10.98 7.30 -5.06
N GLY A 19 11.77 7.42 -3.99
CA GLY A 19 11.30 7.84 -2.67
C GLY A 19 10.64 9.23 -2.70
N TYR A 20 11.28 10.22 -3.30
CA TYR A 20 10.67 11.55 -3.45
C TYR A 20 9.43 11.57 -4.36
N VAL A 21 9.42 10.74 -5.41
CA VAL A 21 8.22 10.53 -6.24
C VAL A 21 7.09 9.91 -5.40
N ALA A 22 7.39 8.89 -4.59
CA ALA A 22 6.43 8.23 -3.71
C ALA A 22 5.82 9.21 -2.71
N ILE A 23 6.63 9.99 -2.01
CA ILE A 23 6.20 11.04 -1.08
C ILE A 23 5.29 12.06 -1.80
N SER A 24 5.69 12.52 -2.99
CA SER A 24 4.91 13.48 -3.78
C SER A 24 3.53 12.94 -4.15
N PHE A 25 3.45 11.68 -4.59
CA PHE A 25 2.19 11.01 -4.89
C PHE A 25 1.35 10.76 -3.63
N GLY A 26 1.98 10.44 -2.50
CA GLY A 26 1.33 10.32 -1.20
C GLY A 26 0.65 11.63 -0.77
N ILE A 27 1.37 12.75 -0.86
CA ILE A 27 0.83 14.09 -0.59
C ILE A 27 -0.31 14.43 -1.54
N LEU A 28 -0.15 14.16 -2.84
CA LEU A 28 -1.20 14.36 -3.84
C LEU A 28 -2.45 13.53 -3.50
N SER A 29 -2.27 12.26 -3.11
CA SER A 29 -3.36 11.37 -2.74
C SER A 29 -4.14 11.91 -1.53
N MET A 30 -3.43 12.30 -0.45
CA MET A 30 -4.02 12.93 0.72
C MET A 30 -4.79 14.21 0.37
N PHE A 31 -4.22 15.07 -0.47
CA PHE A 31 -4.86 16.30 -0.93
C PHE A 31 -6.15 16.02 -1.72
N LEU A 32 -6.12 15.05 -2.65
CA LEU A 32 -7.28 14.67 -3.45
C LEU A 32 -8.39 14.06 -2.58
N ILE A 33 -8.04 13.22 -1.61
CA ILE A 33 -9.00 12.66 -0.66
C ILE A 33 -9.63 13.78 0.19
N ALA A 34 -8.83 14.71 0.68
CA ALA A 34 -9.34 15.82 1.50
C ALA A 34 -10.28 16.75 0.72
N THR A 35 -9.95 17.06 -0.54
CA THR A 35 -10.63 18.13 -1.29
C THR A 35 -11.65 17.66 -2.33
N ALA A 36 -11.53 16.43 -2.83
CA ALA A 36 -12.34 15.94 -3.95
C ALA A 36 -13.25 14.75 -3.59
N THR A 37 -13.25 14.28 -2.33
CA THR A 37 -14.13 13.18 -1.92
C THR A 37 -15.59 13.59 -1.93
N PRO A 38 -16.46 12.92 -2.70
CA PRO A 38 -17.89 13.19 -2.69
C PRO A 38 -18.51 12.90 -1.33
N LYS A 39 -19.52 13.69 -0.94
CA LYS A 39 -20.29 13.45 0.31
C LYS A 39 -20.86 12.03 0.40
N SER A 40 -21.16 11.41 -0.74
CA SER A 40 -21.69 10.03 -0.80
C SER A 40 -20.72 8.96 -0.30
N PHE A 41 -19.43 9.25 -0.14
CA PHE A 41 -18.47 8.32 0.44
C PHE A 41 -18.60 8.24 1.97
N GLY A 42 -19.24 9.21 2.61
CA GLY A 42 -19.43 9.26 4.06
C GLY A 42 -18.10 9.19 4.81
N ALA A 43 -18.02 8.35 5.84
CA ALA A 43 -16.79 8.18 6.64
C ALA A 43 -15.67 7.42 5.91
N TYR A 44 -15.92 6.88 4.71
CA TYR A 44 -14.89 6.16 3.94
C TYR A 44 -13.67 7.02 3.63
N LYS A 45 -13.90 8.33 3.47
CA LYS A 45 -12.84 9.30 3.22
C LYS A 45 -11.74 9.26 4.27
N TYR A 46 -12.09 9.00 5.53
CA TYR A 46 -11.13 8.94 6.63
C TYR A 46 -10.28 7.68 6.57
N PHE A 47 -10.86 6.54 6.15
CA PHE A 47 -10.10 5.31 5.92
C PHE A 47 -9.14 5.44 4.74
N LEU A 48 -9.60 6.02 3.63
CA LEU A 48 -8.73 6.32 2.48
C LEU A 48 -7.60 7.28 2.88
N PHE A 49 -7.92 8.32 3.65
CA PHE A 49 -6.93 9.27 4.13
C PHE A 49 -5.91 8.60 5.04
N ASN A 50 -6.36 7.72 5.96
CA ASN A 50 -5.48 6.97 6.85
C ASN A 50 -4.51 6.07 6.06
N ILE A 51 -5.00 5.35 5.03
CA ILE A 51 -4.14 4.55 4.14
C ILE A 51 -3.08 5.44 3.48
N ALA A 52 -3.48 6.56 2.87
CA ALA A 52 -2.57 7.47 2.19
C ALA A 52 -1.55 8.11 3.15
N PHE A 53 -1.99 8.45 4.37
CA PHE A 53 -1.14 9.02 5.41
C PHE A 53 -0.09 8.01 5.89
N CYS A 54 -0.50 6.80 6.27
CA CYS A 54 0.44 5.75 6.70
C CYS A 54 1.45 5.41 5.61
N ALA A 55 0.99 5.27 4.35
CA ALA A 55 1.87 5.00 3.22
C ALA A 55 2.87 6.15 2.97
N CYS A 56 2.40 7.41 2.97
CA CYS A 56 3.29 8.56 2.80
C CYS A 56 4.31 8.71 3.93
N LEU A 57 3.89 8.39 5.17
CA LEU A 57 4.78 8.40 6.33
C LEU A 57 5.84 7.30 6.22
N PHE A 58 5.45 6.11 5.76
CA PHE A 58 6.37 5.02 5.46
C PHE A 58 7.37 5.38 4.36
N ASP A 59 6.92 6.01 3.26
CA ASP A 59 7.79 6.47 2.19
C ASP A 59 8.79 7.52 2.67
N PHE A 60 8.33 8.49 3.45
CA PHE A 60 9.20 9.49 4.06
C PHE A 60 10.24 8.85 4.98
N TYR A 61 9.80 7.90 5.81
CA TYR A 61 10.68 7.15 6.70
C TYR A 61 11.75 6.38 5.91
N MET A 62 11.35 5.68 4.86
CA MET A 62 12.24 4.89 4.01
C MET A 62 13.19 5.73 3.16
N THR A 63 12.79 6.95 2.79
CA THR A 63 13.60 7.82 1.92
C THR A 63 14.56 8.69 2.72
N GLU A 64 14.09 9.31 3.81
CA GLU A 64 14.86 10.33 4.52
C GLU A 64 15.44 9.80 5.85
N VAL A 65 14.65 9.05 6.62
CA VAL A 65 15.03 8.69 8.00
C VAL A 65 15.93 7.46 8.05
N TYR A 66 15.44 6.32 7.56
CA TYR A 66 16.15 5.05 7.66
C TYR A 66 17.03 4.76 6.45
N LYS A 67 16.50 4.90 5.23
CA LYS A 67 17.16 4.58 3.95
C LYS A 67 17.97 3.28 4.05
N PRO A 68 17.32 2.12 4.19
CA PRO A 68 18.01 0.88 4.49
C PRO A 68 18.95 0.48 3.36
N LYS A 69 20.23 0.33 3.70
CA LYS A 69 21.18 -0.41 2.89
C LYS A 69 21.20 -1.85 3.39
N VAL A 70 20.57 -2.73 2.62
CA VAL A 70 20.59 -4.16 2.92
C VAL A 70 21.79 -4.80 2.25
N LEU A 71 22.62 -5.49 3.04
CA LEU A 71 23.74 -6.29 2.59
C LEU A 71 23.29 -7.75 2.62
N PHE A 72 23.76 -8.55 1.66
CA PHE A 72 23.48 -9.98 1.53
C PHE A 72 24.79 -10.74 1.26
N PRO A 73 24.86 -12.06 1.55
CA PRO A 73 23.76 -12.95 1.98
C PRO A 73 23.40 -12.90 3.48
N ALA A 74 24.27 -12.38 4.35
CA ALA A 74 23.90 -12.13 5.74
C ALA A 74 22.86 -11.00 5.77
N LEU A 75 21.64 -11.21 6.31
CA LEU A 75 20.60 -10.16 6.39
C LEU A 75 21.07 -9.05 7.34
N VAL A 76 21.79 -8.09 6.78
CA VAL A 76 22.36 -6.96 7.49
C VAL A 76 21.72 -5.71 6.94
N MET A 77 21.06 -4.94 7.80
CA MET A 77 20.39 -3.71 7.44
C MET A 77 21.10 -2.55 8.12
N CYS A 78 21.71 -1.70 7.29
CA CYS A 78 22.42 -0.51 7.75
C CYS A 78 21.58 0.74 7.47
N PRO A 79 21.39 1.62 8.46
CA PRO A 79 20.79 2.93 8.21
C PRO A 79 21.73 3.78 7.34
N ASP A 80 21.22 4.37 6.25
CA ASP A 80 21.96 5.32 5.40
C ASP A 80 21.20 6.64 5.20
N GLY A 81 20.19 6.89 6.02
CA GLY A 81 19.37 8.12 6.02
C GLY A 81 20.07 9.31 6.67
N TYR A 82 19.33 10.36 7.03
CA TYR A 82 19.88 11.54 7.70
C TYR A 82 20.43 11.23 9.08
N ILE A 83 19.79 10.30 9.79
CA ILE A 83 20.21 9.90 11.12
C ILE A 83 21.24 8.78 10.95
N LYS A 84 22.44 9.14 10.51
CA LYS A 84 23.57 8.19 10.44
C LYS A 84 24.13 8.02 11.84
N THR A 85 23.90 6.86 12.45
CA THR A 85 24.46 6.53 13.76
C THR A 85 25.40 5.35 13.65
N HIS A 86 26.49 5.42 14.40
CA HIS A 86 27.41 4.30 14.56
C HIS A 86 26.91 3.36 15.70
N ASP A 87 25.85 3.78 16.39
CA ASP A 87 25.14 3.02 17.43
C ASP A 87 24.15 2.01 16.83
N ASN A 88 24.30 0.74 17.22
CA ASN A 88 23.44 -0.38 16.81
C ASN A 88 22.07 -0.39 17.48
N VAL A 89 21.93 0.17 18.68
CA VAL A 89 20.64 0.30 19.36
C VAL A 89 19.74 1.20 18.51
N ILE A 90 20.30 2.31 18.03
CA ILE A 90 19.59 3.24 17.16
C ILE A 90 19.26 2.59 15.81
N GLY A 91 20.20 1.89 15.18
CA GLY A 91 19.93 1.18 13.92
C GLY A 91 18.84 0.10 14.05
N THR A 92 18.83 -0.62 15.18
CA THR A 92 17.79 -1.61 15.51
C THR A 92 16.43 -0.94 15.74
N PHE A 93 16.40 0.19 16.45
CA PHE A 93 15.19 1.00 16.61
C PHE A 93 14.67 1.54 15.26
N MET A 94 15.58 1.85 14.32
CA MET A 94 15.15 2.24 12.99
C MET A 94 14.55 1.09 12.18
N PHE A 95 15.14 -0.10 12.27
CA PHE A 95 14.52 -1.27 11.68
C PHE A 95 13.13 -1.58 12.30
N TYR A 96 12.99 -1.39 13.61
CA TYR A 96 11.69 -1.47 14.29
C TYR A 96 10.68 -0.49 13.66
N GLY A 97 11.07 0.78 13.51
CA GLY A 97 10.23 1.79 12.87
C GLY A 97 9.81 1.41 11.45
N PHE A 98 10.72 0.81 10.66
CA PHE A 98 10.42 0.31 9.32
C PHE A 98 9.26 -0.70 9.33
N ILE A 99 9.33 -1.71 10.20
CA ILE A 99 8.29 -2.75 10.30
C ILE A 99 6.98 -2.16 10.84
N THR A 100 7.04 -1.29 11.86
CA THR A 100 5.86 -0.63 12.44
C THR A 100 5.11 0.22 11.42
N PHE A 101 5.80 1.03 10.61
CA PHE A 101 5.15 1.84 9.58
C PHE A 101 4.55 1.00 8.44
N PHE A 102 5.23 -0.09 8.06
CA PHE A 102 4.69 -1.04 7.09
C PHE A 102 3.42 -1.73 7.63
N GLY A 103 3.47 -2.27 8.85
CA GLY A 103 2.33 -2.90 9.52
C GLY A 103 1.16 -1.94 9.73
N SER A 104 1.43 -0.69 10.11
CA SER A 104 0.41 0.36 10.24
C SER A 104 -0.34 0.60 8.93
N THR A 105 0.36 0.56 7.79
CA THR A 105 -0.26 0.68 6.46
C THR A 105 -1.15 -0.52 6.16
N ALA A 106 -0.72 -1.74 6.51
CA ALA A 106 -1.52 -2.95 6.35
C ALA A 106 -2.80 -2.91 7.21
N VAL A 107 -2.71 -2.50 8.49
CA VAL A 107 -3.86 -2.32 9.37
C VAL A 107 -4.83 -1.26 8.84
N ALA A 108 -4.32 -0.17 8.25
CA ALA A 108 -5.16 0.85 7.63
C ALA A 108 -5.98 0.28 6.46
N VAL A 109 -5.37 -0.54 5.60
CA VAL A 109 -6.04 -1.23 4.49
C VAL A 109 -7.08 -2.23 5.00
N PHE A 110 -6.73 -3.04 6.00
CA PHE A 110 -7.65 -3.97 6.63
C PHE A 110 -8.89 -3.27 7.20
N SER A 111 -8.67 -2.18 7.93
CA SER A 111 -9.73 -1.34 8.51
C SER A 111 -10.65 -0.76 7.44
N ALA A 112 -10.09 -0.37 6.28
CA ALA A 112 -10.88 0.09 5.15
C ALA A 112 -11.80 -1.01 4.59
N PHE A 113 -11.32 -2.26 4.48
CA PHE A 113 -12.15 -3.39 4.03
C PHE A 113 -13.29 -3.69 5.01
N LEU A 114 -12.99 -3.72 6.31
CA LEU A 114 -14.01 -3.89 7.34
C LEU A 114 -15.08 -2.80 7.27
N TYR A 115 -14.66 -1.54 7.16
CA TYR A 115 -15.58 -0.41 7.03
C TYR A 115 -16.43 -0.51 5.75
N ARG A 116 -15.86 -0.95 4.62
CA ARG A 116 -16.63 -1.18 3.39
C ARG A 116 -17.69 -2.26 3.57
N TYR A 117 -17.34 -3.37 4.21
CA TYR A 117 -18.31 -4.43 4.52
C TYR A 117 -19.44 -3.92 5.41
N ALA A 118 -19.11 -3.21 6.50
CA ALA A 118 -20.09 -2.61 7.42
C ALA A 118 -20.99 -1.58 6.74
N ALA A 119 -20.45 -0.77 5.83
CA ALA A 119 -21.22 0.22 5.09
C ALA A 119 -22.20 -0.42 4.10
N ILE A 120 -21.82 -1.53 3.45
CA ILE A 120 -22.72 -2.29 2.56
C ILE A 120 -23.85 -2.91 3.37
N THR A 121 -23.53 -3.55 4.49
CA THR A 121 -24.54 -4.15 5.38
C THR A 121 -25.44 -3.12 6.08
N ASN A 122 -25.12 -1.82 5.99
CA ASN A 122 -25.73 -0.74 6.76
C ASN A 122 -25.69 -1.01 8.28
N ASN A 123 -24.64 -1.69 8.73
CA ASN A 123 -24.46 -2.08 10.13
C ASN A 123 -23.10 -1.59 10.63
N LEU A 124 -22.97 -0.28 10.88
CA LEU A 124 -21.75 0.31 11.41
C LEU A 124 -21.43 -0.16 12.83
N ARG A 125 -22.43 -0.64 13.60
CA ARG A 125 -22.21 -1.24 14.92
C ARG A 125 -21.33 -2.49 14.85
N LEU A 126 -21.25 -3.16 13.70
CA LEU A 126 -20.31 -4.25 13.46
C LEU A 126 -18.86 -3.83 13.74
N LEU A 127 -18.48 -2.59 13.42
CA LEU A 127 -17.12 -2.08 13.66
C LEU A 127 -16.82 -1.88 15.14
N MET A 128 -17.85 -1.72 15.96
CA MET A 128 -17.75 -1.63 17.42
C MET A 128 -18.08 -2.98 18.09
N SER A 129 -18.28 -4.04 17.32
CA SER A 129 -18.50 -5.36 17.89
C SER A 129 -17.21 -5.85 18.53
N TRP A 130 -17.31 -6.42 19.73
CA TRP A 130 -16.16 -6.88 20.49
C TRP A 130 -15.25 -7.84 19.70
N PRO A 131 -15.77 -8.77 18.86
CA PRO A 131 -14.92 -9.59 18.01
C PRO A 131 -14.10 -8.80 16.99
N VAL A 132 -14.68 -7.76 16.38
CA VAL A 132 -13.95 -6.91 15.41
C VAL A 132 -12.91 -6.05 16.11
N LEU A 133 -13.25 -5.49 17.28
CA LEU A 133 -12.30 -4.74 18.10
C LEU A 133 -11.16 -5.62 18.60
N ILE A 134 -11.43 -6.88 18.97
CA ILE A 134 -10.40 -7.87 19.30
C ILE A 134 -9.51 -8.15 18.08
N ILE A 135 -10.08 -8.38 16.89
CA ILE A 135 -9.28 -8.64 15.68
C ILE A 135 -8.37 -7.43 15.36
N ILE A 136 -8.91 -6.22 15.34
CA ILE A 136 -8.13 -4.99 15.09
C ILE A 136 -7.08 -4.79 16.20
N GLY A 137 -7.48 -4.99 17.46
CA GLY A 137 -6.64 -4.84 18.64
C GLY A 137 -5.56 -5.91 18.76
N LEU A 138 -5.73 -7.10 18.17
CA LEU A 138 -4.72 -8.15 18.07
C LEU A 138 -3.80 -7.94 16.87
N MET A 139 -4.30 -7.40 15.75
CA MET A 139 -3.47 -7.13 14.57
C MET A 139 -2.28 -6.22 14.91
N HIS A 140 -2.50 -5.13 15.66
CA HIS A 140 -1.43 -4.21 16.05
C HIS A 140 -0.28 -4.87 16.84
N PRO A 141 -0.50 -5.51 18.01
CA PRO A 141 0.57 -6.17 18.75
C PRO A 141 1.17 -7.37 18.02
N LEU A 142 0.42 -8.03 17.11
CA LEU A 142 0.99 -9.09 16.26
C LEU A 142 2.01 -8.56 15.24
N TYR A 143 1.87 -7.32 14.74
CA TYR A 143 2.92 -6.68 13.94
C TYR A 143 4.16 -6.30 14.77
N GLU A 144 3.97 -6.03 16.06
CA GLU A 144 5.01 -5.54 16.97
C GLU A 144 5.73 -6.65 17.77
N PHE A 145 5.15 -7.84 17.85
CA PHE A 145 5.77 -8.95 18.59
C PHE A 145 7.04 -9.51 17.90
N PRO A 146 7.06 -9.70 16.57
CA PRO A 146 8.28 -10.12 15.86
C PRO A 146 9.41 -9.09 15.99
N THR A 147 9.07 -7.81 16.07
CA THR A 147 10.06 -6.73 16.18
C THR A 147 10.68 -6.65 17.57
N LEU A 148 9.96 -7.00 18.65
CA LEU A 148 10.54 -7.18 19.98
C LEU A 148 11.54 -8.34 20.03
N ALA A 149 11.22 -9.48 19.38
CA ALA A 149 12.15 -10.58 19.23
C ALA A 149 13.42 -10.13 18.48
N PHE A 150 13.26 -9.36 17.40
CA PHE A 150 14.38 -8.78 16.67
C PHE A 150 15.22 -7.82 17.51
N TYR A 151 14.59 -6.96 18.33
CA TYR A 151 15.30 -6.06 19.24
C TYR A 151 16.22 -6.84 20.19
N THR A 152 15.70 -7.92 20.79
CA THR A 152 16.51 -8.78 21.67
C THR A 152 17.68 -9.45 20.95
N MET A 153 17.58 -9.66 19.63
CA MET A 153 18.65 -10.21 18.79
C MET A 153 19.72 -9.17 18.44
N GLY A 154 19.31 -7.97 17.98
CA GLY A 154 20.22 -6.93 17.49
C GLY A 154 21.07 -6.28 18.60
N THR A 155 20.61 -6.34 19.85
CA THR A 155 21.33 -5.79 21.01
C THR A 155 21.97 -6.85 21.91
N GLY A 156 21.42 -8.07 21.95
CA GLY A 156 21.78 -9.06 22.98
C GLY A 156 23.03 -9.90 22.72
N ASN A 157 23.36 -10.20 21.46
CA ASN A 157 24.45 -11.15 21.14
C ASN A 157 25.43 -10.64 20.06
N ARG A 158 25.60 -9.32 19.99
CA ARG A 158 26.34 -8.62 18.92
C ARG A 158 27.77 -9.14 18.75
N SER A 159 28.49 -9.42 19.82
CA SER A 159 29.88 -9.92 19.72
C SER A 159 29.98 -11.24 18.96
N VAL A 160 28.98 -12.12 19.12
CA VAL A 160 28.92 -13.40 18.41
C VAL A 160 28.52 -13.16 16.96
N THR A 161 27.49 -12.36 16.70
CA THR A 161 27.03 -12.03 15.35
C THR A 161 28.11 -11.32 14.53
N ASP A 162 28.85 -10.38 15.13
CA ASP A 162 29.97 -9.67 14.50
C ASP A 162 31.07 -10.66 14.14
N ALA A 163 31.45 -11.55 15.06
CA ALA A 163 32.45 -12.58 14.82
C ALA A 163 32.02 -13.55 13.71
N THR A 164 30.76 -14.02 13.69
CA THR A 164 30.26 -14.90 12.63
C THR A 164 30.28 -14.22 11.27
N ILE A 165 29.84 -12.95 11.19
CA ILE A 165 29.82 -12.20 9.92
C ILE A 165 31.24 -11.96 9.42
N LEU A 166 32.17 -11.61 10.30
CA LEU A 166 33.58 -11.42 9.94
C LEU A 166 34.21 -12.72 9.43
N GLN A 167 33.83 -13.85 10.01
CA GLN A 167 34.37 -15.16 9.65
C GLN A 167 33.78 -15.71 8.34
N HIS A 168 32.45 -15.69 8.19
CA HIS A 168 31.77 -16.31 7.05
C HIS A 168 31.60 -15.37 5.86
N TRP A 169 31.53 -14.06 6.10
CA TRP A 169 31.22 -13.06 5.07
C TRP A 169 32.24 -11.91 5.04
N PRO A 170 33.54 -12.20 4.83
CA PRO A 170 34.59 -11.18 4.88
C PRO A 170 34.43 -10.06 3.84
N LYS A 171 33.70 -10.32 2.74
CA LYS A 171 33.36 -9.30 1.73
C LYS A 171 32.37 -8.24 2.25
N ILE A 172 31.54 -8.58 3.24
CA ILE A 172 30.53 -7.68 3.84
C ILE A 172 31.14 -6.85 4.97
N ALA A 173 32.16 -7.39 5.66
CA ALA A 173 32.80 -6.79 6.83
C ALA A 173 33.15 -5.28 6.69
N PRO A 174 33.74 -4.79 5.58
CA PRO A 174 34.08 -3.37 5.43
C PRO A 174 32.85 -2.45 5.30
N HIS A 175 31.68 -3.03 5.03
CA HIS A 175 30.42 -2.32 4.92
C HIS A 175 29.57 -2.43 6.19
N TYR A 176 29.98 -3.27 7.14
CA TYR A 176 29.27 -3.61 8.36
C TYR A 176 29.89 -2.98 9.62
N ILE A 177 31.21 -3.13 9.77
CA ILE A 177 31.93 -2.59 10.93
C ILE A 177 31.78 -1.07 10.92
N ASP A 178 31.29 -0.52 12.01
CA ASP A 178 31.16 0.93 12.27
C ASP A 178 29.96 1.66 11.62
N LYS A 179 28.86 0.98 11.28
CA LYS A 179 27.68 1.67 10.67
C LYS A 179 26.35 1.52 11.39
N GLY A 180 26.39 1.13 12.67
CA GLY A 180 25.17 0.92 13.46
C GLY A 180 24.20 -0.08 12.82
N CYS A 181 24.69 -1.01 12.00
CA CYS A 181 23.84 -1.93 11.27
C CYS A 181 23.17 -2.94 12.21
N ALA A 182 21.91 -3.27 11.92
CA ALA A 182 21.26 -4.43 12.50
C ALA A 182 21.62 -5.66 11.68
N ALA A 183 22.22 -6.67 12.34
CA ALA A 183 22.61 -7.91 11.70
C ALA A 183 21.85 -9.09 12.29
N VAL A 184 21.56 -10.06 11.43
CA VAL A 184 20.84 -11.27 11.79
C VAL A 184 21.65 -12.47 11.35
N ASP A 185 22.06 -13.27 12.32
CA ASP A 185 22.70 -14.57 12.10
C ASP A 185 21.64 -15.68 12.23
N TYR A 186 21.34 -16.36 11.12
CA TYR A 186 20.34 -17.43 11.04
C TYR A 186 20.80 -18.74 11.67
N ASP A 187 22.12 -18.94 11.78
CA ASP A 187 22.71 -20.18 12.27
C ASP A 187 23.02 -20.10 13.76
N ALA A 188 23.46 -18.93 14.25
CA ALA A 188 23.72 -18.73 15.68
C ALA A 188 22.44 -18.62 16.53
N SER A 189 21.26 -18.42 15.92
CA SER A 189 20.02 -18.21 16.67
C SER A 189 18.78 -18.77 15.96
N PRO A 190 17.79 -19.34 16.70
CA PRO A 190 16.49 -19.71 16.11
C PRO A 190 15.56 -18.51 15.89
N TYR A 191 15.80 -17.37 16.55
CA TYR A 191 14.90 -16.21 16.51
C TYR A 191 14.66 -15.58 15.13
N PRO A 192 15.64 -15.47 14.21
CA PRO A 192 15.39 -15.03 12.83
C PRO A 192 14.36 -15.88 12.10
N ARG A 193 14.41 -17.20 12.32
CA ARG A 193 13.48 -18.17 11.73
C ARG A 193 12.09 -18.01 12.34
N ILE A 194 12.03 -17.79 13.64
CA ILE A 194 10.78 -17.49 14.37
C ILE A 194 10.17 -16.17 13.85
N PHE A 195 10.97 -15.11 13.71
CA PHE A 195 10.56 -13.82 13.14
C PHE A 195 9.96 -14.00 11.73
N MET A 196 10.68 -14.68 10.85
CA MET A 196 10.22 -14.97 9.49
C MET A 196 8.92 -15.78 9.48
N PHE A 197 8.81 -16.79 10.33
CA PHE A 197 7.59 -17.59 10.48
C PHE A 197 6.40 -16.73 10.89
N PHE A 198 6.57 -15.84 11.88
CA PHE A 198 5.50 -14.93 12.29
C PHE A 198 5.14 -13.92 11.19
N CYS A 199 6.11 -13.30 10.51
CA CYS A 199 5.82 -12.36 9.42
C CYS A 199 5.05 -13.02 8.27
N VAL A 200 5.47 -14.22 7.84
CA VAL A 200 4.78 -14.95 6.77
C VAL A 200 3.40 -15.43 7.24
N GLY A 201 3.31 -15.99 8.45
CA GLY A 201 2.06 -16.50 9.01
C GLY A 201 1.02 -15.39 9.21
N GLU A 202 1.44 -14.25 9.74
CA GLU A 202 0.60 -13.06 9.93
C GLU A 202 0.11 -12.52 8.59
N PHE A 203 0.99 -12.38 7.60
CA PHE A 203 0.58 -11.98 6.27
C PHE A 203 -0.46 -12.93 5.65
N VAL A 204 -0.23 -14.25 5.71
CA VAL A 204 -1.16 -15.26 5.17
C VAL A 204 -2.51 -15.18 5.89
N PHE A 205 -2.50 -15.02 7.21
CA PHE A 205 -3.71 -14.82 8.00
C PHE A 205 -4.45 -13.55 7.57
N SER A 206 -3.78 -12.39 7.55
CA SER A 206 -4.31 -11.09 7.14
C SER A 206 -4.92 -11.15 5.74
N LEU A 207 -4.21 -11.74 4.78
CA LEU A 207 -4.70 -11.91 3.40
C LEU A 207 -5.94 -12.82 3.34
N THR A 208 -5.95 -13.93 4.09
CA THR A 208 -7.09 -14.85 4.16
C THR A 208 -8.34 -14.14 4.68
N VAL A 209 -8.21 -13.37 5.76
CA VAL A 209 -9.33 -12.62 6.34
C VAL A 209 -9.81 -11.54 5.37
N ILE A 210 -8.91 -10.80 4.72
CA ILE A 210 -9.29 -9.77 3.74
C ILE A 210 -10.03 -10.39 2.55
N VAL A 211 -9.51 -11.49 2.00
CA VAL A 211 -10.15 -12.22 0.90
C VAL A 211 -11.55 -12.68 1.30
N PHE A 212 -11.71 -13.24 2.50
CA PHE A 212 -13.01 -13.60 3.05
C PHE A 212 -13.97 -12.39 3.14
N ILE A 213 -13.51 -11.26 3.68
CA ILE A 213 -14.30 -10.02 3.77
C ILE A 213 -14.70 -9.51 2.38
N VAL A 214 -13.80 -9.58 1.38
CA VAL A 214 -14.09 -9.19 0.00
C VAL A 214 -15.19 -10.06 -0.59
N PHE A 215 -15.09 -11.38 -0.46
CA PHE A 215 -16.13 -12.30 -0.93
C PHE A 215 -17.48 -12.02 -0.26
N LYS A 216 -17.49 -11.86 1.07
CA LYS A 216 -18.71 -11.52 1.82
C LYS A 216 -19.27 -10.15 1.41
N SER A 217 -18.42 -9.17 1.13
CA SER A 217 -18.82 -7.83 0.67
C SER A 217 -19.52 -7.90 -0.68
N PHE A 218 -18.97 -8.62 -1.65
CA PHE A 218 -19.63 -8.79 -2.94
C PHE A 218 -20.91 -9.62 -2.85
N ALA A 219 -20.91 -10.70 -2.07
CA ALA A 219 -22.11 -11.50 -1.86
C ALA A 219 -23.25 -10.66 -1.27
N LYS A 220 -22.94 -9.86 -0.24
CA LYS A 220 -23.92 -8.96 0.39
C LYS A 220 -24.38 -7.85 -0.56
N LEU A 221 -23.45 -7.23 -1.29
CA LEU A 221 -23.77 -6.19 -2.27
C LEU A 221 -24.72 -6.71 -3.35
N ARG A 222 -24.52 -7.94 -3.85
CA ARG A 222 -25.43 -8.60 -4.78
C ARG A 222 -26.80 -8.88 -4.15
N ALA A 223 -26.83 -9.40 -2.93
CA ALA A 223 -28.08 -9.68 -2.22
C ALA A 223 -28.92 -8.41 -2.00
N GLN A 224 -28.28 -7.27 -1.75
CA GLN A 224 -28.95 -5.98 -1.54
C GLN A 224 -29.26 -5.22 -2.84
N ARG A 225 -28.92 -5.76 -4.01
CA ARG A 225 -29.11 -5.07 -5.31
C ARG A 225 -30.56 -4.61 -5.53
N LYS A 226 -31.55 -5.41 -5.11
CA LYS A 226 -32.98 -5.08 -5.26
C LYS A 226 -33.43 -3.91 -4.38
N PHE A 227 -32.71 -3.61 -3.30
CA PHE A 227 -33.06 -2.60 -2.29
C PHE A 227 -32.22 -1.32 -2.40
N MET A 228 -31.21 -1.32 -3.28
CA MET A 228 -30.33 -0.18 -3.49
C MET A 228 -30.63 0.51 -4.81
N SER A 229 -30.54 1.84 -4.84
CA SER A 229 -30.56 2.57 -6.10
C SER A 229 -29.38 2.14 -6.99
N GLN A 230 -29.56 2.21 -8.31
CA GLN A 230 -28.50 1.86 -9.26
C GLN A 230 -27.25 2.74 -9.07
N LYS A 231 -27.42 3.99 -8.63
CA LYS A 231 -26.33 4.91 -8.31
C LYS A 231 -25.54 4.42 -7.09
N THR A 232 -26.23 4.06 -6.00
CA THR A 232 -25.61 3.56 -4.76
C THR A 232 -24.89 2.24 -4.99
N TYR A 233 -25.52 1.29 -5.69
CA TYR A 233 -24.91 0.01 -6.03
C TYR A 233 -23.61 0.18 -6.81
N ARG A 234 -23.62 1.00 -7.88
CA ARG A 234 -22.43 1.29 -8.68
C ARG A 234 -21.33 1.95 -7.85
N MET A 235 -21.70 2.83 -6.92
CA MET A 235 -20.74 3.47 -6.02
C MET A 235 -20.05 2.42 -5.13
N HIS A 236 -20.78 1.59 -4.40
CA HIS A 236 -20.18 0.54 -3.56
C HIS A 236 -19.32 -0.43 -4.37
N ASN A 237 -19.79 -0.86 -5.54
CA ASN A 237 -19.03 -1.74 -6.41
C ASN A 237 -17.69 -1.12 -6.84
N ARG A 238 -17.69 0.15 -7.25
CA ARG A 238 -16.47 0.86 -7.63
C ARG A 238 -15.51 1.04 -6.46
N LEU A 239 -16.03 1.38 -5.28
CA LEU A 239 -15.19 1.56 -4.09
C LEU A 239 -14.54 0.25 -3.64
N LEU A 240 -15.27 -0.88 -3.70
CA LEU A 240 -14.70 -2.20 -3.44
C LEU A 240 -13.61 -2.56 -4.45
N ILE A 241 -13.88 -2.39 -5.75
CA ILE A 241 -12.89 -2.67 -6.80
C ILE A 241 -11.64 -1.81 -6.59
N SER A 242 -11.80 -0.50 -6.35
CA SER A 242 -10.69 0.40 -6.06
C SER A 242 -9.85 -0.10 -4.89
N LEU A 243 -10.48 -0.56 -3.81
CA LEU A 243 -9.77 -1.04 -2.62
C LEU A 243 -9.04 -2.37 -2.87
N ILE A 244 -9.58 -3.25 -3.72
CA ILE A 244 -8.90 -4.48 -4.16
C ILE A 244 -7.64 -4.14 -4.94
N PHE A 245 -7.68 -3.17 -5.86
CA PHE A 245 -6.48 -2.74 -6.57
C PHE A 245 -5.46 -2.08 -5.64
N GLN A 246 -5.92 -1.33 -4.63
CA GLN A 246 -5.05 -0.79 -3.58
C GLN A 246 -4.43 -1.86 -2.67
N LEU A 247 -4.99 -3.08 -2.63
CA LEU A 247 -4.37 -4.24 -2.00
C LEU A 247 -3.40 -4.96 -2.95
N ILE A 248 -3.77 -5.14 -4.22
CA ILE A 248 -2.95 -5.85 -5.21
C ILE A 248 -1.60 -5.15 -5.42
N VAL A 249 -1.57 -3.82 -5.46
CA VAL A 249 -0.32 -3.06 -5.67
C VAL A 249 0.74 -3.38 -4.59
N PRO A 250 0.50 -3.20 -3.27
CA PRO A 250 1.50 -3.55 -2.27
C PRO A 250 1.78 -5.05 -2.21
N LEU A 251 0.83 -5.92 -2.58
CA LEU A 251 1.09 -7.35 -2.73
C LEU A 251 2.16 -7.63 -3.80
N THR A 252 2.04 -7.00 -4.97
CA THR A 252 2.96 -7.25 -6.09
C THR A 252 4.27 -6.48 -5.98
N THR A 253 4.25 -5.30 -5.37
CA THR A 253 5.41 -4.42 -5.31
C THR A 253 6.21 -4.54 -4.02
N VAL A 254 5.59 -4.96 -2.92
CA VAL A 254 6.28 -5.09 -1.62
C VAL A 254 6.32 -6.54 -1.18
N PHE A 255 5.17 -7.19 -1.04
CA PHE A 255 5.12 -8.52 -0.43
C PHE A 255 5.87 -9.58 -1.25
N ILE A 256 5.59 -9.69 -2.55
CA ILE A 256 6.27 -10.66 -3.42
C ILE A 256 7.78 -10.41 -3.45
N PRO A 257 8.29 -9.18 -3.70
CA PRO A 257 9.72 -8.90 -3.66
C PRO A 257 10.36 -9.23 -2.30
N PHE A 258 9.77 -8.83 -1.18
CA PHE A 258 10.33 -9.11 0.15
C PHE A 258 10.30 -10.60 0.50
N THR A 259 9.29 -11.34 0.04
CA THR A 259 9.24 -12.80 0.19
C THR A 259 10.37 -13.46 -0.61
N LEU A 260 10.57 -13.04 -1.87
CA LEU A 260 11.67 -13.53 -2.69
C LEU A 260 13.03 -13.26 -2.04
N MET A 261 13.23 -12.03 -1.56
CA MET A 261 14.43 -11.64 -0.81
C MET A 261 14.66 -12.56 0.40
N SER A 262 13.60 -12.85 1.15
CA SER A 262 13.66 -13.68 2.35
C SER A 262 13.93 -15.14 2.04
N LEU A 263 13.38 -15.68 0.95
CA LEU A 263 13.66 -17.04 0.49
C LEU A 263 15.13 -17.19 0.08
N CYS A 264 15.70 -16.21 -0.63
CA CYS A 264 17.13 -16.23 -0.96
C CYS A 264 18.01 -16.29 0.30
N VAL A 265 17.65 -15.55 1.34
CA VAL A 265 18.34 -15.61 2.64
C VAL A 265 18.15 -16.96 3.31
N PHE A 266 16.92 -17.46 3.35
CA PHE A 266 16.58 -18.73 4.01
C PHE A 266 17.31 -19.93 3.40
N PHE A 267 17.50 -19.92 2.08
CA PHE A 267 18.25 -20.96 1.36
C PHE A 267 19.74 -20.64 1.20
N SER A 268 20.24 -19.58 1.86
CA SER A 268 21.64 -19.14 1.78
C SER A 268 22.15 -18.99 0.34
N ILE A 269 21.31 -18.46 -0.56
CA ILE A 269 21.69 -18.23 -1.95
C ILE A 269 22.68 -17.06 -2.00
N GLU A 270 23.87 -17.30 -2.54
CA GLU A 270 24.93 -16.30 -2.70
C GLU A 270 24.75 -15.47 -3.98
N ASP A 271 25.49 -14.35 -4.08
CA ASP A 271 25.58 -13.48 -5.27
C ASP A 271 24.25 -12.88 -5.80
N VAL A 272 23.23 -12.79 -4.93
CA VAL A 272 21.89 -12.26 -5.24
C VAL A 272 21.69 -10.77 -4.94
N GLN A 273 22.75 -10.03 -4.62
CA GLN A 273 22.67 -8.60 -4.24
C GLN A 273 21.91 -7.74 -5.26
N TRP A 274 22.08 -8.01 -6.57
CA TRP A 274 21.36 -7.32 -7.65
C TRP A 274 19.85 -7.57 -7.63
N LEU A 275 19.44 -8.81 -7.37
CA LEU A 275 18.04 -9.18 -7.24
C LEU A 275 17.41 -8.44 -6.06
N HIS A 276 18.09 -8.42 -4.92
CA HIS A 276 17.65 -7.70 -3.72
C HIS A 276 17.57 -6.19 -3.93
N MET A 277 18.55 -5.57 -4.60
CA MET A 277 18.50 -4.16 -5.00
C MET A 277 17.28 -3.87 -5.89
N GLY A 278 17.02 -4.74 -6.88
CA GLY A 278 15.85 -4.64 -7.73
C GLY A 278 14.54 -4.74 -6.95
N CYS A 279 14.45 -5.69 -6.01
CA CYS A 279 13.29 -5.87 -5.13
C CYS A 279 13.01 -4.62 -4.28
N MET A 280 14.05 -4.00 -3.73
CA MET A 280 13.92 -2.75 -2.97
C MET A 280 13.42 -1.59 -3.83
N ILE A 281 13.95 -1.44 -5.06
CA ILE A 281 13.50 -0.43 -6.02
C ILE A 281 12.02 -0.66 -6.36
N ILE A 282 11.61 -1.89 -6.66
CA ILE A 282 10.20 -2.23 -6.93
C ILE A 282 9.33 -1.90 -5.72
N GLY A 283 9.80 -2.19 -4.51
CA GLY A 283 9.16 -1.82 -3.24
C GLY A 283 8.80 -0.35 -3.15
N THR A 284 9.69 0.55 -3.57
CA THR A 284 9.43 2.00 -3.54
C THR A 284 8.33 2.48 -4.49
N LEU A 285 7.88 1.64 -5.44
CA LEU A 285 6.84 2.01 -6.40
C LEU A 285 5.41 1.80 -5.87
N HIS A 286 5.23 1.21 -4.68
CA HIS A 286 3.92 0.87 -4.14
C HIS A 286 2.99 2.11 -3.99
N SER A 287 3.50 3.23 -3.44
CA SER A 287 2.70 4.45 -3.23
C SER A 287 2.33 5.19 -4.52
N PRO A 288 3.25 5.43 -5.48
CA PRO A 288 2.90 5.97 -6.79
C PRO A 288 1.83 5.14 -7.49
N LEU A 289 2.02 3.82 -7.53
CA LEU A 289 1.08 2.90 -8.20
C LEU A 289 -0.28 2.88 -7.48
N ASN A 290 -0.31 2.89 -6.15
CA ASN A 290 -1.55 2.99 -5.39
C ASN A 290 -2.34 4.27 -5.71
N THR A 291 -1.63 5.39 -5.80
CA THR A 291 -2.22 6.68 -6.15
C THR A 291 -2.73 6.68 -7.59
N ILE A 292 -2.00 6.08 -8.53
CA ILE A 292 -2.46 5.89 -9.91
C ILE A 292 -3.73 5.04 -9.95
N MET A 293 -3.77 3.90 -9.24
CA MET A 293 -4.97 3.06 -9.16
C MET A 293 -6.16 3.83 -8.60
N MET A 294 -5.92 4.63 -7.55
CA MET A 294 -6.92 5.52 -6.98
C MET A 294 -7.48 6.50 -8.03
N LEU A 295 -6.62 7.12 -8.84
CA LEU A 295 -7.03 8.02 -9.94
C LEU A 295 -7.80 7.29 -11.05
N VAL A 296 -7.40 6.07 -11.40
CA VAL A 296 -8.08 5.26 -12.43
C VAL A 296 -9.51 4.91 -11.99
N PHE A 297 -9.69 4.45 -10.75
CA PHE A 297 -10.97 3.91 -10.29
C PHE A 297 -11.92 4.94 -9.67
N LEU A 298 -11.42 6.11 -9.23
CA LEU A 298 -12.22 7.13 -8.55
C LEU A 298 -12.32 8.42 -9.41
N PRO A 299 -13.40 8.56 -10.22
CA PRO A 299 -13.53 9.67 -11.17
C PRO A 299 -13.49 11.05 -10.56
N ALA A 300 -13.93 11.20 -9.30
CA ALA A 300 -13.91 12.48 -8.58
C ALA A 300 -12.47 12.99 -8.43
N TYR A 301 -11.54 12.11 -8.08
CA TYR A 301 -10.13 12.46 -7.88
C TYR A 301 -9.44 12.72 -9.21
N ARG A 302 -9.69 11.89 -10.23
CA ARG A 302 -9.19 12.13 -11.60
C ARG A 302 -9.64 13.49 -12.14
N SER A 303 -10.91 13.82 -11.97
CA SER A 303 -11.46 15.08 -12.47
C SER A 303 -10.81 16.28 -11.79
N LYS A 304 -10.57 16.19 -10.47
CA LYS A 304 -9.86 17.24 -9.73
C LYS A 304 -8.38 17.34 -10.14
N CYS A 305 -7.69 16.21 -10.28
CA CYS A 305 -6.29 16.17 -10.72
C CYS A 305 -6.14 16.77 -12.14
N MET A 306 -6.99 16.36 -13.08
CA MET A 306 -7.00 16.94 -14.43
C MET A 306 -7.29 18.44 -14.41
N TRP A 307 -8.22 18.90 -13.58
CA TRP A 307 -8.52 20.33 -13.42
C TRP A 307 -7.30 21.12 -12.91
N MET A 308 -6.49 20.54 -12.02
CA MET A 308 -5.24 21.16 -11.55
C MET A 308 -4.22 21.25 -12.69
N ILE A 309 -4.03 20.16 -13.44
CA ILE A 309 -3.09 20.10 -14.57
C ILE A 309 -3.49 21.07 -15.69
N THR A 310 -4.79 21.25 -15.95
CA THR A 310 -5.28 22.18 -16.97
C THR A 310 -5.47 23.62 -16.47
N PHE A 311 -4.99 23.96 -15.27
CA PHE A 311 -5.16 25.27 -14.63
C PHE A 311 -6.60 25.77 -14.66
N GLY A 312 -7.56 24.86 -14.45
CA GLY A 312 -8.98 25.18 -14.46
C GLY A 312 -9.57 25.60 -15.80
N LYS A 313 -8.84 25.46 -16.92
CA LYS A 313 -9.43 25.60 -18.26
C LYS A 313 -10.50 24.52 -18.45
N LYS A 314 -11.77 24.92 -18.47
CA LYS A 314 -12.90 24.02 -18.77
C LYS A 314 -12.66 23.43 -20.16
N ARG A 315 -12.55 22.11 -20.23
CA ARG A 315 -12.60 21.39 -21.51
C ARG A 315 -14.02 21.60 -22.05
N VAL A 316 -14.16 22.48 -23.04
CA VAL A 316 -15.40 22.60 -23.82
C VAL A 316 -15.57 21.28 -24.56
N TYR A 317 -16.36 20.37 -23.99
CA TYR A 317 -16.86 19.24 -24.76
C TYR A 317 -17.86 19.82 -25.74
N ASN A 318 -17.51 19.87 -27.03
CA ASN A 318 -18.46 20.11 -28.11
C ASN A 318 -19.47 18.95 -28.12
N THR A 319 -20.53 19.05 -27.33
CA THR A 319 -21.78 18.31 -27.54
C THR A 319 -22.50 18.94 -28.74
N SER A 320 -21.94 18.71 -29.93
CA SER A 320 -22.55 19.13 -31.20
C SER A 320 -22.70 17.91 -32.10
N SER A 321 -23.48 16.90 -31.69
CA SER A 321 -23.91 15.82 -32.63
C SER A 321 -24.95 14.80 -32.10
N VAL A 322 -25.64 14.98 -30.96
CA VAL A 322 -26.63 13.97 -30.50
C VAL A 322 -28.01 14.55 -30.14
N SER A 323 -28.30 15.80 -30.49
CA SER A 323 -29.64 16.41 -30.29
C SER A 323 -30.55 16.41 -31.53
N ASN A 324 -30.07 16.00 -32.71
CA ASN A 324 -30.86 16.13 -33.94
C ASN A 324 -31.65 14.89 -34.37
N THR A 325 -31.56 13.75 -33.68
CA THR A 325 -32.27 12.54 -34.11
C THR A 325 -33.58 12.28 -33.36
N TYR A 326 -33.90 13.05 -32.31
CA TYR A 326 -35.14 12.85 -31.53
C TYR A 326 -36.30 13.76 -31.97
N ASN A 327 -36.02 14.87 -32.67
CA ASN A 327 -37.07 15.83 -33.07
C ASN A 327 -37.70 15.56 -34.46
N ASP A 328 -37.12 14.68 -35.29
CA ASP A 328 -37.68 14.39 -36.62
C ASP A 328 -38.76 13.30 -36.62
N LYS A 329 -38.84 12.44 -35.58
CA LYS A 329 -39.89 11.41 -35.52
C LYS A 329 -41.22 11.90 -34.94
N THR A 330 -41.23 12.99 -34.18
CA THR A 330 -42.45 13.53 -33.56
C THR A 330 -43.21 14.51 -34.46
N ARG A 331 -42.63 14.94 -35.58
CA ARG A 331 -43.24 15.88 -36.52
C ARG A 331 -43.95 15.23 -37.72
N ALA A 332 -43.78 13.91 -37.90
CA ALA A 332 -44.38 13.17 -39.01
C ALA A 332 -45.77 12.56 -38.69
N THR A 333 -46.23 12.59 -37.44
CA THR A 333 -47.48 11.91 -37.01
C THR A 333 -48.62 12.83 -36.55
N SER A 334 -48.51 14.17 -36.69
CA SER A 334 -49.56 15.10 -36.25
C SER A 334 -50.41 15.74 -37.36
N LYS A 335 -50.39 15.23 -38.59
CA LYS A 335 -51.27 15.68 -39.67
C LYS A 335 -52.16 14.55 -40.20
N GLN A 336 -53.25 14.25 -39.49
CA GLN A 336 -54.55 13.87 -40.07
C GLN A 336 -55.57 13.62 -38.96
N VAL A 337 -56.26 14.68 -38.52
CA VAL A 337 -57.65 14.58 -38.03
C VAL A 337 -58.34 15.87 -38.46
N SER A 338 -59.15 15.78 -39.52
CA SER A 338 -60.14 16.81 -39.89
C SER A 338 -61.47 16.49 -39.20
N PRO A 339 -62.17 17.48 -38.64
CA PRO A 339 -63.48 17.30 -38.03
C PRO A 339 -64.59 17.53 -39.06
N THR A 340 -65.63 16.70 -39.04
CA THR A 340 -66.94 17.05 -39.62
C THR A 340 -68.01 16.77 -38.58
N SER A 341 -68.66 17.86 -38.17
CA SER A 341 -69.85 17.98 -37.36
C SER A 341 -71.13 17.94 -38.22
N HIS A 342 -72.26 17.87 -37.49
CA HIS A 342 -73.68 18.05 -37.90
C HIS A 342 -74.38 16.78 -38.40
N ALA A 343 -75.64 16.51 -38.09
CA ALA A 343 -76.65 17.04 -37.16
C ALA A 343 -77.88 16.11 -37.27
N PHE A 344 -78.74 16.17 -36.25
CA PHE A 344 -80.01 15.45 -36.04
C PHE A 344 -79.95 14.03 -35.49
#